data_AF-A0A1M4DZL9-F1
#
_entry.id   AF-A0A1M4DZL9-F1
#
_cell.length_a   1.000
_cell.length_b   1.000
_cell.length_c   1.000
_cell.angle_alpha   90.00
_cell.angle_beta   90.00
_cell.angle_gamma   90.00
#
_symmetry.space_group_name_H-M   'P 1'
#
loop_
_entity.id
_entity.type
_entity.pdbx_description
1 polymer ?
#
loop_
_entity_poly.entity_id
_entity_poly.type
_entity_poly.pdbx_seq_one_letter_code
_entity_poly.pdbx_strand_id
1 'polypeptide(L)'
;MLTLTACGAGGGGEGQEPRTTPPRPEPVTTSGSSGSTIALSCDGTDVRVPAAPSGLTPAGTFARLDSLARPHKVEGRIWSDNDERMYVGVVCGVRTAEQFATLVARSTLTAYGGKPALRWTTRTGVRNFMWLERPGTAVYIGATPGLADDIRPIAADISA
;
A
#
# COMPACT_ATOMS: atom_id res chain seq x y z
N MET A 1 23.29 43.41 -58.32
CA MET A 1 24.21 44.55 -58.50
C MET A 1 25.03 44.71 -57.22
N LEU A 2 26.37 44.74 -57.38
CA LEU A 2 27.38 45.51 -56.63
C LEU A 2 27.27 45.59 -55.09
N THR A 3 28.07 44.83 -54.32
CA THR A 3 29.45 45.08 -53.81
C THR A 3 29.55 45.80 -52.46
N LEU A 4 30.14 45.06 -51.51
CA LEU A 4 31.19 45.42 -50.53
C LEU A 4 30.94 46.49 -49.47
N THR A 5 31.16 46.11 -48.21
CA THR A 5 32.08 46.86 -47.32
C THR A 5 32.63 45.95 -46.23
N ALA A 6 33.95 45.83 -46.19
CA ALA A 6 34.73 45.32 -45.08
C ALA A 6 35.23 46.51 -44.26
N CYS A 7 35.33 46.33 -42.94
CA CYS A 7 36.19 47.02 -41.96
C CYS A 7 35.85 46.34 -40.61
N GLY A 8 36.74 45.87 -39.75
CA GLY A 8 38.11 46.32 -39.49
C GLY A 8 38.19 46.77 -38.03
N ALA A 9 38.94 46.00 -37.23
CA ALA A 9 39.66 46.37 -36.00
C ALA A 9 38.91 46.82 -34.71
N GLY A 10 39.21 46.12 -33.62
CA GLY A 10 40.04 46.72 -32.55
C GLY A 10 39.41 46.93 -31.16
N GLY A 11 40.01 46.27 -30.15
CA GLY A 11 40.01 46.64 -28.71
C GLY A 11 38.71 46.35 -27.95
N GLY A 12 38.69 45.87 -26.70
CA GLY A 12 39.67 45.79 -25.63
C GLY A 12 38.93 46.13 -24.33
N GLY A 13 39.01 45.26 -23.31
CA GLY A 13 38.43 45.48 -21.97
C GLY A 13 36.90 45.37 -21.93
N GLU A 14 36.22 44.93 -20.88
CA GLU A 14 36.54 44.62 -19.48
C GLU A 14 35.48 43.62 -18.99
N GLY A 15 35.76 42.99 -17.86
CA GLY A 15 35.11 41.77 -17.39
C GLY A 15 33.59 41.78 -17.29
N GLN A 16 33.03 40.60 -17.51
CA GLN A 16 31.87 40.15 -16.78
C GLN A 16 31.99 38.64 -16.57
N GLU A 17 32.41 38.30 -15.35
CA GLU A 17 32.31 36.97 -14.77
C GLU A 17 30.94 36.36 -15.12
N PRO A 18 30.88 35.12 -15.65
CA PRO A 18 29.63 34.42 -15.78
C PRO A 18 29.05 34.28 -14.37
N ARG A 19 27.89 34.89 -14.13
CA ARG A 19 27.11 34.65 -12.92
C ARG A 19 26.91 33.14 -12.80
N THR A 20 27.64 32.55 -11.86
CA THR A 20 27.40 31.18 -11.39
C THR A 20 26.03 31.20 -10.73
N THR A 21 25.00 30.85 -11.49
CA THR A 21 23.71 30.47 -10.95
C THR A 21 23.98 29.36 -9.93
N PRO A 22 23.57 29.50 -8.66
CA PRO A 22 23.72 28.41 -7.70
C PRO A 22 23.02 27.18 -8.28
N PRO A 23 23.66 25.99 -8.28
CA PRO A 23 22.99 24.79 -8.74
C PRO A 23 21.71 24.65 -7.92
N ARG A 24 20.59 24.48 -8.64
CA ARG A 24 19.31 24.07 -8.07
C ARG A 24 19.63 22.96 -7.06
N PRO A 25 19.23 23.07 -5.78
CA PRO A 25 19.36 21.95 -4.86
C PRO A 25 18.70 20.78 -5.54
N GLU A 26 19.50 19.78 -5.90
CA GLU A 26 18.97 18.48 -6.26
C GLU A 26 18.03 18.11 -5.11
N PRO A 27 16.81 17.62 -5.40
CA PRO A 27 15.97 17.12 -4.34
C PRO A 27 16.81 16.07 -3.63
N VAL A 28 17.24 16.40 -2.40
CA VAL A 28 17.82 15.44 -1.47
C VAL A 28 16.79 14.34 -1.47
N THR A 29 17.13 13.25 -2.15
CA THR A 29 16.32 12.06 -2.13
C THR A 29 16.56 11.58 -0.71
N THR A 30 15.71 12.00 0.21
CA THR A 30 15.66 11.44 1.54
C THR A 30 15.35 9.98 1.32
N SER A 31 16.40 9.18 1.22
CA SER A 31 16.37 7.74 1.43
C SER A 31 15.91 7.53 2.87
N GLY A 32 14.60 7.60 3.08
CA GLY A 32 13.94 7.46 4.36
C GLY A 32 12.72 6.57 4.17
N SER A 33 12.90 5.28 4.43
CA SER A 33 11.90 4.21 4.36
C SER A 33 11.38 3.83 2.97
N SER A 34 12.27 3.33 2.11
CA SER A 34 11.85 2.43 1.03
C SER A 34 11.32 1.12 1.62
N GLY A 35 9.99 0.98 1.65
CA GLY A 35 9.30 -0.26 1.27
C GLY A 35 9.70 -1.57 1.96
N SER A 36 9.96 -1.59 3.26
CA SER A 36 10.09 -2.87 3.96
C SER A 36 8.74 -3.58 3.92
N THR A 37 8.74 -4.86 3.53
CA THR A 37 7.56 -5.73 3.56
C THR A 37 7.74 -6.85 4.58
N ILE A 38 6.64 -7.36 5.12
CA ILE A 38 6.60 -8.53 5.97
C ILE A 38 5.85 -9.62 5.21
N ALA A 39 6.34 -10.87 5.30
CA ALA A 39 5.65 -12.03 4.76
C ALA A 39 4.66 -12.60 5.79
N LEU A 40 3.45 -12.91 5.35
CA LEU A 40 2.44 -13.69 6.07
C LEU A 40 2.18 -14.96 5.28
N SER A 41 2.03 -16.11 5.94
CA SER A 41 2.09 -17.40 5.24
C SER A 41 0.87 -18.30 5.43
N CYS A 42 0.39 -18.88 4.33
CA CYS A 42 -0.59 -19.95 4.31
C CYS A 42 0.01 -21.21 3.66
N ASP A 43 0.29 -22.25 4.45
CA ASP A 43 0.74 -23.56 3.96
C ASP A 43 1.90 -23.48 2.94
N GLY A 44 2.88 -22.61 3.20
CA GLY A 44 4.06 -22.38 2.34
C GLY A 44 3.85 -21.35 1.22
N THR A 45 2.71 -20.67 1.21
CA THR A 45 2.42 -19.50 0.37
C THR A 45 2.68 -18.23 1.13
N ASP A 46 3.55 -17.37 0.65
CA ASP A 46 3.81 -16.07 1.29
C ASP A 46 3.04 -14.94 0.61
N VAL A 47 2.43 -14.08 1.42
CA VAL A 47 1.83 -12.82 1.03
C VAL A 47 2.64 -11.69 1.67
N ARG A 48 3.18 -10.80 0.84
CA ARG A 48 3.92 -9.62 1.25
C ARG A 48 2.96 -8.48 1.55
N VAL A 49 3.05 -7.97 2.77
CA VAL A 49 2.31 -6.81 3.25
C VAL A 49 3.28 -5.71 3.66
N PRO A 50 2.90 -4.42 3.62
CA PRO A 50 3.75 -3.34 4.13
C PRO A 50 4.16 -3.58 5.59
N ALA A 51 5.44 -3.38 5.93
CA ALA A 51 5.94 -3.57 7.29
C ALA A 51 5.45 -2.46 8.24
N ALA A 52 5.24 -1.27 7.71
CA ALA A 52 4.67 -0.12 8.38
C ALA A 52 3.93 0.73 7.34
N PRO A 53 2.61 0.57 7.19
CA PRO A 53 1.82 1.50 6.40
C PRO A 53 2.05 2.94 6.90
N SER A 54 2.10 3.90 5.98
CA SER A 54 2.52 5.28 6.25
C SER A 54 1.84 5.88 7.48
N GLY A 55 2.63 6.34 8.45
CA GLY A 55 2.13 6.96 9.68
C GLY A 55 1.65 6.00 10.76
N LEU A 56 1.59 4.69 10.51
CA LEU A 56 1.16 3.70 11.49
C LEU A 56 2.34 3.02 12.19
N THR A 57 2.18 2.79 13.48
CA THR A 57 3.15 2.07 14.32
C THR A 57 2.75 0.61 14.47
N PRO A 58 3.70 -0.36 14.46
CA PRO A 58 3.38 -1.76 14.76
C PRO A 58 2.77 -1.90 16.16
N ALA A 59 1.61 -2.56 16.24
CA ALA A 59 0.81 -2.67 17.47
C ALA A 59 0.59 -4.12 17.93
N GLY A 60 0.91 -5.10 17.09
CA GLY A 60 0.88 -6.52 17.48
C GLY A 60 0.48 -7.45 16.34
N THR A 61 -0.03 -8.62 16.72
CA THR A 61 -0.42 -9.70 15.81
C THR A 61 -1.78 -10.27 16.20
N PHE A 62 -2.49 -10.88 15.25
CA PHE A 62 -3.70 -11.65 15.52
C PHE A 62 -3.72 -12.97 14.76
N ALA A 63 -4.38 -13.97 15.34
CA ALA A 63 -4.46 -15.32 14.79
C ALA A 63 -5.92 -15.80 14.61
N ARG A 64 -6.89 -14.89 14.75
CA ARG A 64 -8.32 -15.18 14.66
C ARG A 64 -9.08 -13.98 14.12
N LEU A 65 -10.12 -14.25 13.34
CA LEU A 65 -11.12 -13.28 12.91
C LEU A 65 -12.51 -13.74 13.35
N ASP A 66 -13.15 -13.00 14.25
CA ASP A 66 -14.45 -13.38 14.82
C ASP A 66 -15.61 -13.27 13.83
N SER A 67 -15.40 -12.59 12.69
CA SER A 67 -16.40 -12.48 11.63
C SER A 67 -16.50 -13.74 10.76
N LEU A 68 -15.57 -14.69 10.89
CA LEU A 68 -15.58 -15.92 10.10
C LEU A 68 -16.67 -16.88 10.58
N ALA A 69 -17.46 -17.40 9.63
CA ALA A 69 -18.53 -18.35 9.92
C ALA A 69 -18.04 -19.68 10.49
N ARG A 70 -16.77 -20.03 10.23
CA ARG A 70 -16.09 -21.21 10.76
C ARG A 70 -14.65 -20.85 11.15
N PRO A 71 -14.03 -21.61 12.07
CA PRO A 71 -12.62 -21.42 12.38
C PRO A 71 -11.75 -21.66 11.14
N HIS A 72 -10.88 -20.70 10.83
CA HIS A 72 -9.80 -20.83 9.86
C HIS A 72 -8.49 -20.42 10.53
N LYS A 73 -7.37 -20.96 10.02
CA LYS A 73 -6.05 -20.45 10.37
C LYS A 73 -5.91 -19.03 9.82
N VAL A 74 -5.49 -18.11 10.68
CA VAL A 74 -5.23 -16.72 10.33
C VAL A 74 -3.84 -16.35 10.80
N GLU A 75 -3.10 -15.62 9.96
CA GLU A 75 -1.91 -14.91 10.37
C GLU A 75 -2.09 -13.43 10.07
N GLY A 76 -1.93 -12.58 11.07
CA GLY A 76 -2.20 -11.16 10.92
C GLY A 76 -1.32 -10.25 11.76
N ARG A 77 -1.25 -8.99 11.32
CA ARG A 77 -0.51 -7.88 11.90
C ARG A 77 -1.46 -6.74 12.18
N ILE A 78 -1.17 -6.03 13.26
CA ILE A 78 -1.93 -4.86 13.71
C ILE A 78 -0.97 -3.68 13.68
N TRP A 79 -1.42 -2.57 13.13
CA TRP A 79 -0.78 -1.27 13.28
C TRP A 79 -1.76 -0.28 13.89
N SER A 80 -1.25 0.76 14.52
CA SER A 80 -2.05 1.80 15.14
C SER A 80 -1.47 3.20 14.94
N ASP A 81 -2.36 4.17 14.94
CA ASP A 81 -2.06 5.57 15.18
C ASP A 81 -3.10 6.11 16.16
N ASN A 82 -2.66 6.56 17.34
CA ASN A 82 -3.52 6.89 18.47
C ASN A 82 -4.50 5.75 18.80
N ASP A 83 -5.81 6.04 18.82
CA ASP A 83 -6.88 5.08 19.08
C ASP A 83 -7.33 4.30 17.82
N GLU A 84 -6.79 4.66 16.65
CA GLU A 84 -7.13 4.02 15.39
C GLU A 84 -6.22 2.82 15.12
N ARG A 85 -6.78 1.78 14.50
CA ARG A 85 -6.12 0.51 14.22
C ARG A 85 -6.37 0.03 12.81
N MET A 86 -5.28 -0.43 12.19
CA MET A 86 -5.26 -1.20 10.95
C MET A 86 -4.96 -2.66 11.26
N TYR A 87 -5.70 -3.56 10.64
CA TYR A 87 -5.52 -5.00 10.71
C TYR A 87 -5.25 -5.50 9.30
N VAL A 88 -4.16 -6.23 9.08
CA VAL A 88 -3.90 -6.92 7.80
C VAL A 88 -3.55 -8.37 8.10
N GLY A 89 -4.11 -9.31 7.34
CA GLY A 89 -3.84 -10.72 7.56
C GLY A 89 -4.15 -11.60 6.36
N VAL A 90 -3.79 -12.87 6.48
CA VAL A 90 -4.15 -13.93 5.55
C VAL A 90 -5.04 -14.95 6.26
N VAL A 91 -6.03 -15.48 5.55
CA VAL A 91 -6.94 -16.54 5.99
C VAL A 91 -6.69 -17.78 5.12
N CYS A 92 -6.30 -18.87 5.76
CA CYS A 92 -5.87 -20.08 5.07
C CYS A 92 -6.99 -21.11 4.90
N GLY A 93 -6.88 -21.94 3.86
CA GLY A 93 -7.76 -23.09 3.63
C GLY A 93 -9.08 -22.76 2.91
N VAL A 94 -9.20 -21.57 2.32
CA VAL A 94 -10.36 -21.18 1.50
C VAL A 94 -10.11 -21.55 0.04
N ARG A 95 -10.60 -22.72 -0.40
CA ARG A 95 -10.19 -23.33 -1.67
C ARG A 95 -11.07 -22.97 -2.86
N THR A 96 -12.32 -22.59 -2.63
CA THR A 96 -13.28 -22.29 -3.71
C THR A 96 -13.93 -20.92 -3.54
N ALA A 97 -14.45 -20.38 -4.65
CA ALA A 97 -15.16 -19.11 -4.64
C ALA A 97 -16.47 -19.18 -3.83
N GLU A 98 -17.15 -20.32 -3.83
CA GLU A 98 -18.39 -20.55 -3.06
C GLU A 98 -18.12 -20.60 -1.55
N GLN A 99 -17.04 -21.30 -1.16
CA GLN A 99 -16.58 -21.30 0.23
C GLN A 99 -16.21 -19.87 0.66
N PHE A 100 -15.51 -19.14 -0.20
CA PHE A 100 -15.17 -17.74 0.05
C PHE A 100 -16.41 -16.85 0.18
N ALA A 101 -17.38 -16.96 -0.73
CA ALA A 101 -18.59 -16.13 -0.73
C ALA A 101 -19.45 -16.28 0.54
N THR A 102 -19.31 -17.39 1.25
CA THR A 102 -20.03 -17.70 2.49
C THR A 102 -19.17 -17.58 3.75
N LEU A 103 -17.91 -17.14 3.60
CA LEU A 103 -16.91 -17.14 4.67
C LEU A 103 -17.25 -16.19 5.82
N VAL A 104 -17.85 -15.04 5.50
CA VAL A 104 -18.28 -14.04 6.48
C VAL A 104 -19.79 -13.87 6.41
N ALA A 105 -20.46 -14.08 7.54
CA ALA A 105 -21.90 -13.87 7.60
C ALA A 105 -22.21 -12.37 7.42
N ARG A 106 -23.25 -12.07 6.64
CA ARG A 106 -23.74 -10.69 6.41
C ARG A 106 -22.72 -9.76 5.75
N SER A 107 -21.78 -10.30 4.97
CA SER A 107 -20.94 -9.52 4.07
C SER A 107 -21.61 -9.27 2.72
N THR A 108 -21.19 -8.21 2.04
CA THR A 108 -21.48 -7.98 0.62
C THR A 108 -20.38 -8.58 -0.23
N LEU A 109 -20.76 -9.45 -1.18
CA LEU A 109 -19.85 -9.96 -2.21
C LEU A 109 -19.62 -8.89 -3.28
N THR A 110 -18.36 -8.71 -3.67
CA THR A 110 -17.89 -7.74 -4.67
C THR A 110 -16.68 -8.32 -5.42
N ALA A 111 -15.98 -7.49 -6.18
CA ALA A 111 -14.78 -7.86 -6.91
C ALA A 111 -13.61 -6.90 -6.62
N TYR A 112 -12.39 -7.44 -6.63
CA TYR A 112 -11.14 -6.70 -6.48
C TYR A 112 -10.10 -7.24 -7.47
N GLY A 113 -9.64 -6.41 -8.41
CA GLY A 113 -8.69 -6.88 -9.44
C GLY A 113 -9.18 -8.12 -10.21
N GLY A 114 -10.50 -8.24 -10.42
CA GLY A 114 -11.13 -9.43 -11.04
C GLY A 114 -11.34 -10.63 -10.11
N LYS A 115 -10.93 -10.55 -8.84
CA LYS A 115 -11.05 -11.61 -7.85
C LYS A 115 -12.29 -11.43 -6.97
N PRO A 116 -12.94 -12.51 -6.48
CA PRO A 116 -14.00 -12.42 -5.49
C PRO A 116 -13.53 -11.69 -4.23
N ALA A 117 -14.35 -10.77 -3.73
CA ALA A 117 -14.05 -10.01 -2.52
C ALA A 117 -15.27 -9.83 -1.63
N LEU A 118 -15.07 -9.76 -0.31
CA LEU A 118 -16.09 -9.51 0.69
C LEU A 118 -15.88 -8.15 1.34
N ARG A 119 -16.97 -7.45 1.60
CA ARG A 119 -16.99 -6.19 2.37
C ARG A 119 -17.99 -6.29 3.51
N TRP A 120 -17.62 -5.85 4.70
CA TRP A 120 -18.53 -5.76 5.83
C TRP A 120 -18.06 -4.71 6.84
N THR A 121 -18.95 -4.29 7.72
CA THR A 121 -18.63 -3.37 8.83
C THR A 121 -19.06 -4.04 10.14
N THR A 122 -18.19 -4.02 11.15
CA THR A 122 -18.55 -4.54 12.49
C THR A 122 -19.48 -3.57 13.22
N ARG A 123 -20.05 -4.01 14.35
CA ARG A 123 -20.84 -3.13 15.22
C ARG A 123 -20.02 -1.96 15.80
N THR A 124 -18.71 -2.16 15.94
CA THR A 124 -17.76 -1.13 16.42
C THR A 124 -17.32 -0.17 15.31
N GLY A 125 -17.86 -0.28 14.10
CA GLY A 125 -17.52 0.61 12.99
C GLY A 125 -16.26 0.22 12.22
N VAL A 126 -15.61 -0.90 12.56
CA VAL A 126 -14.44 -1.38 11.79
C VAL A 126 -14.90 -1.77 10.39
N ARG A 127 -14.37 -1.10 9.38
CA ARG A 127 -14.61 -1.40 7.96
C ARG A 127 -13.66 -2.49 7.53
N ASN A 128 -14.19 -3.56 6.97
CA ASN A 128 -13.43 -4.75 6.61
C ASN A 128 -13.56 -5.04 5.12
N PHE A 129 -12.48 -5.56 4.57
CA PHE A 129 -12.37 -5.99 3.20
C PHE A 129 -11.52 -7.25 3.13
N MET A 130 -11.92 -8.19 2.31
CA MET A 130 -11.19 -9.43 2.10
C MET A 130 -11.31 -9.84 0.64
N TRP A 131 -10.27 -10.42 0.04
CA TRP A 131 -10.38 -11.01 -1.30
C TRP A 131 -9.70 -12.36 -1.36
N LEU A 132 -10.22 -13.22 -2.25
CA LEU A 132 -9.63 -14.52 -2.52
C LEU A 132 -8.43 -14.31 -3.45
N GLU A 133 -7.23 -14.33 -2.90
CA GLU A 133 -6.00 -14.07 -3.64
C GLU A 133 -5.68 -15.22 -4.61
N ARG A 134 -5.79 -16.45 -4.10
CA ARG A 134 -5.70 -17.70 -4.85
C ARG A 134 -6.37 -18.84 -4.05
N PRO A 135 -6.66 -20.00 -4.66
CA PRO A 135 -7.16 -21.15 -3.91
C PRO A 135 -6.27 -21.46 -2.69
N GLY A 136 -6.87 -21.46 -1.51
CA GLY A 136 -6.22 -21.72 -0.22
C GLY A 136 -5.79 -20.47 0.56
N THR A 137 -5.77 -19.28 -0.06
CA THR A 137 -5.31 -18.03 0.59
C THR A 137 -6.24 -16.87 0.27
N ALA A 138 -6.88 -16.30 1.30
CA ALA A 138 -7.59 -15.03 1.21
C ALA A 138 -6.82 -13.96 1.99
N VAL A 139 -6.75 -12.74 1.45
CA VAL A 139 -6.14 -11.60 2.13
C VAL A 139 -7.23 -10.76 2.76
N TYR A 140 -6.99 -10.32 3.99
CA TYR A 140 -7.88 -9.52 4.82
C TYR A 140 -7.24 -8.19 5.19
N ILE A 141 -8.03 -7.12 5.15
CA ILE A 141 -7.71 -5.82 5.70
C ILE A 141 -8.92 -5.24 6.45
N GLY A 142 -8.69 -4.69 7.63
CA GLY A 142 -9.70 -4.04 8.45
C GLY A 142 -9.18 -2.72 9.02
N ALA A 143 -10.05 -1.74 9.14
CA ALA A 143 -9.71 -0.41 9.63
C ALA A 143 -10.78 0.12 10.58
N THR A 144 -10.35 0.73 11.68
CA THR A 144 -11.21 1.63 12.44
C THR A 144 -11.58 2.87 11.59
N PRO A 145 -12.66 3.60 11.94
CA PRO A 145 -13.23 4.64 11.08
C PRO A 145 -12.24 5.70 10.56
N GLY A 146 -11.31 6.16 11.40
CA GLY A 146 -10.32 7.19 11.05
C GLY A 146 -9.27 6.74 10.03
N LEU A 147 -9.09 5.43 9.83
CA LEU A 147 -8.15 4.85 8.87
C LEU A 147 -8.84 4.16 7.69
N ALA A 148 -10.16 4.28 7.57
CA ALA A 148 -10.90 3.43 6.66
C ALA A 148 -10.71 3.78 5.17
N ASP A 149 -10.27 4.99 4.87
CA ASP A 149 -9.91 5.38 3.51
C ASP A 149 -8.52 4.86 3.09
N ASP A 150 -7.69 4.46 4.06
CA ASP A 150 -6.38 3.84 3.83
C ASP A 150 -6.46 2.36 3.43
N ILE A 151 -7.63 1.73 3.56
CA ILE A 151 -7.83 0.33 3.15
C ILE A 151 -7.43 0.11 1.70
N ARG A 152 -7.87 0.98 0.78
CA ARG A 152 -7.62 0.82 -0.65
C ARG A 152 -6.15 1.00 -1.04
N PRO A 153 -5.45 2.08 -0.63
CA PRO A 153 -4.04 2.22 -0.96
C PRO A 153 -3.21 1.09 -0.36
N ILE A 154 -3.44 0.70 0.90
CA ILE A 154 -2.70 -0.41 1.52
C ILE A 154 -3.00 -1.74 0.81
N ALA A 155 -4.24 -2.00 0.42
CA ALA A 155 -4.58 -3.21 -0.34
C ALA A 155 -3.84 -3.29 -1.68
N ALA A 156 -3.62 -2.15 -2.35
CA ALA A 156 -2.89 -2.10 -3.61
C ALA A 156 -1.39 -2.42 -3.47
N ASP A 157 -0.82 -2.24 -2.27
CA ASP A 157 0.58 -2.54 -1.96
C ASP A 157 0.81 -4.01 -1.54
N ILE A 158 -0.27 -4.80 -1.40
CA ILE A 158 -0.18 -6.21 -1.01
C ILE A 158 0.03 -7.09 -2.25
N SER A 159 0.99 -8.01 -2.17
CA SER A 159 1.33 -8.95 -3.25
C SER A 159 1.57 -10.38 -2.73
N ALA A 160 1.31 -11.40 -3.54
CA ALA A 160 1.40 -12.83 -3.19
C ALA A 160 2.16 -13.66 -4.24
#